data_AF-A0A8S9BL45-F1
#
_entry.id   AF-A0A8S9BL45-F1
#
_cell.length_a   1.000
_cell.length_b   1.000
_cell.length_c   1.000
_cell.angle_alpha   90.00
_cell.angle_beta   90.00
_cell.angle_gamma   90.00
#
_symmetry.space_group_name_H-M   'P 1'
#
loop_
_entity.id
_entity.type
_entity.pdbx_description
1 polymer ?
#
loop_
_entity_poly.entity_id
_entity_poly.type
_entity_poly.pdbx_seq_one_letter_code
_entity_poly.pdbx_strand_id
1 'polypeptide(L)'
;MATRKWDAYAAFDVTGRHSRGMNCIGENRHGRRCAWDIPNEKYVELRRLLDHIETKSPREAEGFLRDIASLSLCQDFHQNQAYGFMADWRAMLQDIAARIPAGPTVEERNKFLEERFTADQKEKGDLQVQLEQSKTRAVDQVLAISQQLKDQYNSKVEALSTEIREQVIAETNAKMQQYVQLAAAAEGKKVRNELVENLEKLNADLLKQLEKGQMLNADLLKQVDSDAATMGSLNSQLRQADTDRKKQLDDAELLRAEIEAERKNSQNLTIQLGYSKLENRKDTDALIMVEEELATERSTSHKLGEEVDRLKVANTQLAEEKETLEAATHKLGEEVERLKAENASLEEELFDENELYVRAREELSVSENNLSIAKSDASKAAETLAETLKLLEDSRREFANTQSEMESKLKKATETAAEKQAELERKMKEATETAAQKQAELERKLEDALSTSTQKQQEMELKLKETTTTSTLAQNELSTQLSTILLQHERARSRPIRFMLKSYVQKLPVLPNWKTAVFGWLDFAKWGRGRTKSRTAVAIPAGENSPLLGEEVRSDAASLSGHEDAVSLFGAPTFVLEMLTRFTPALFQRIVGVAKRPPR
;
A
#
# COMPACT_ATOMS: atom_id res chain seq x y z
N MET A 1 18.28 5.12 -3.09
CA MET A 1 18.32 6.42 -3.79
C MET A 1 16.95 6.68 -4.40
N ALA A 2 16.51 7.94 -4.50
CA ALA A 2 15.29 8.28 -5.22
C ALA A 2 15.48 8.08 -6.74
N THR A 3 14.46 7.59 -7.43
CA THR A 3 14.46 7.48 -8.89
C THR A 3 14.27 8.86 -9.52
N ARG A 4 15.28 9.30 -10.29
CA ARG A 4 15.19 10.54 -11.08
C ARG A 4 14.17 10.38 -12.20
N LYS A 5 13.31 11.38 -12.39
CA LYS A 5 12.34 11.44 -13.49
C LYS A 5 12.93 12.12 -14.74
N TRP A 6 13.90 13.01 -14.56
CA TRP A 6 14.62 13.76 -15.59
C TRP A 6 15.93 14.33 -15.02
N ASP A 7 16.79 14.94 -15.84
CA ASP A 7 18.06 15.55 -15.40
C ASP A 7 17.93 17.09 -15.36
N ALA A 8 17.82 17.65 -14.15
CA ALA A 8 17.61 19.09 -13.95
C ALA A 8 18.91 19.90 -14.12
N TYR A 9 20.07 19.27 -13.89
CA TYR A 9 21.38 19.91 -14.09
C TYR A 9 21.64 20.13 -15.58
N ALA A 10 21.40 19.11 -16.40
CA ALA A 10 21.57 19.16 -17.85
C ALA A 10 20.51 20.04 -18.53
N ALA A 11 19.29 20.10 -18.00
CA ALA A 11 18.22 20.95 -18.52
C ALA A 11 18.55 22.44 -18.32
N PHE A 12 18.75 22.90 -17.08
CA PHE A 12 18.86 24.34 -16.80
C PHE A 12 20.26 24.95 -17.10
N ASP A 13 21.30 24.14 -17.38
CA ASP A 13 22.73 24.50 -17.59
C ASP A 13 23.37 25.41 -16.51
N VAL A 14 22.80 25.39 -15.30
CA VAL A 14 23.26 26.23 -14.20
C VAL A 14 24.62 25.75 -13.66
N THR A 15 24.80 24.43 -13.54
CA THR A 15 26.04 23.81 -13.07
C THR A 15 26.07 22.32 -13.45
N GLY A 16 27.27 21.75 -13.58
CA GLY A 16 27.42 20.30 -13.76
C GLY A 16 27.23 19.55 -12.45
N ARG A 17 26.53 18.40 -12.47
CA ARG A 17 26.26 17.52 -11.31
C ARG A 17 27.52 17.14 -10.50
N HIS A 18 28.68 17.05 -11.16
CA HIS A 18 29.97 16.70 -10.55
C HIS A 18 30.92 17.89 -10.38
N SER A 19 30.44 19.13 -10.59
CA SER A 19 31.21 20.34 -10.29
C SER A 19 31.46 20.49 -8.79
N ARG A 20 32.45 21.34 -8.45
CA ARG A 20 32.80 21.75 -7.07
C ARG A 20 32.40 23.19 -6.75
N GLY A 21 31.77 23.88 -7.71
CA GLY A 21 31.31 25.27 -7.60
C GLY A 21 30.54 25.69 -8.85
N MET A 22 30.24 26.98 -8.97
CA MET A 22 29.71 27.57 -10.21
C MET A 22 30.00 29.06 -10.29
N ASN A 23 30.02 29.57 -11.52
CA ASN A 23 30.02 31.00 -11.81
C ASN A 23 28.60 31.46 -12.14
N CYS A 24 28.30 32.71 -11.82
CA CYS A 24 27.02 33.37 -12.06
C CYS A 24 26.55 33.18 -13.52
N ILE A 25 25.31 32.72 -13.69
CA ILE A 25 24.77 32.42 -15.03
C ILE A 25 24.46 33.67 -15.87
N GLY A 26 24.33 34.82 -15.20
CA GLY A 26 23.92 36.08 -15.83
C GLY A 26 24.92 36.59 -16.86
N GLU A 27 24.42 37.28 -17.88
CA GLU A 27 25.25 37.84 -18.93
C GLU A 27 25.67 39.27 -18.63
N ASN A 28 26.97 39.56 -18.81
CA ASN A 28 27.44 40.94 -18.83
C ASN A 28 27.01 41.67 -20.12
N ARG A 29 27.22 42.99 -20.17
CA ARG A 29 26.91 43.88 -21.31
C ARG A 29 27.52 43.51 -22.69
N HIS A 30 28.30 42.44 -22.77
CA HIS A 30 28.93 41.92 -23.99
C HIS A 30 28.41 40.52 -24.38
N GLY A 31 27.29 40.05 -23.81
CA GLY A 31 26.70 38.75 -24.12
C GLY A 31 27.59 37.57 -23.68
N ARG A 32 28.23 37.70 -22.50
CA ARG A 32 29.09 36.66 -21.93
C ARG A 32 28.71 36.37 -20.48
N ARG A 33 28.59 35.09 -20.14
CA ARG A 33 28.37 34.57 -18.77
C ARG A 33 29.32 35.24 -17.78
N CYS A 34 28.80 35.60 -16.62
CA CYS A 34 29.52 36.36 -15.61
C CYS A 34 30.62 35.52 -14.97
N ALA A 35 31.82 36.09 -14.82
CA ALA A 35 32.97 35.41 -14.23
C ALA A 35 32.95 35.35 -12.69
N TRP A 36 31.97 35.98 -12.03
CA TRP A 36 31.87 35.94 -10.56
C TRP A 36 31.45 34.55 -10.07
N ASP A 37 32.21 33.99 -9.14
CA ASP A 37 31.85 32.75 -8.44
C ASP A 37 30.62 32.97 -7.53
N ILE A 38 29.76 31.95 -7.43
CA ILE A 38 28.64 31.94 -6.48
C ILE A 38 29.14 31.41 -5.12
N PRO A 39 28.79 32.05 -3.99
CA PRO A 39 29.14 31.58 -2.65
C PRO A 39 28.76 30.11 -2.41
N ASN A 40 29.61 29.37 -1.69
CA ASN A 40 29.48 27.93 -1.55
C ASN A 40 28.17 27.51 -0.84
N GLU A 41 27.63 28.34 0.05
CA GLU A 41 26.34 28.13 0.70
C GLU A 41 25.21 28.09 -0.34
N LYS A 42 25.11 29.14 -1.18
CA LYS A 42 24.14 29.22 -2.28
C LYS A 42 24.33 28.08 -3.29
N TYR A 43 25.57 27.69 -3.57
CA TYR A 43 25.87 26.58 -4.46
C TYR A 43 25.38 25.23 -3.90
N VAL A 44 25.63 24.94 -2.62
CA VAL A 44 25.15 23.72 -1.95
C VAL A 44 23.62 23.71 -1.84
N GLU A 45 23.00 24.85 -1.57
CA GLU A 45 21.54 25.01 -1.53
C GLU A 45 20.91 24.75 -2.91
N LEU A 46 21.44 25.37 -3.97
CA LEU A 46 21.03 25.14 -5.35
C LEU A 46 21.14 23.65 -5.74
N ARG A 47 22.23 22.97 -5.36
CA ARG A 47 22.37 21.53 -5.64
C ARG A 47 21.27 20.70 -4.98
N ARG A 48 20.97 20.97 -3.69
CA ARG A 48 19.87 20.31 -2.97
C ARG A 48 18.52 20.56 -3.66
N LEU A 49 18.31 21.79 -4.14
CA LEU A 49 17.11 22.17 -4.88
C LEU A 49 16.99 21.42 -6.22
N LEU A 50 18.06 21.35 -7.00
CA LEU A 50 18.12 20.57 -8.25
C LEU A 50 17.90 19.06 -7.98
N ASP A 51 18.62 18.47 -7.03
CA ASP A 51 18.47 17.05 -6.65
C ASP A 51 17.04 16.73 -6.17
N HIS A 52 16.37 17.66 -5.49
CA HIS A 52 14.95 17.54 -5.09
C HIS A 52 14.01 17.61 -6.30
N ILE A 53 14.25 18.53 -7.22
CA ILE A 53 13.41 18.76 -8.40
C ILE A 53 13.42 17.57 -9.39
N GLU A 54 14.52 16.83 -9.47
CA GLU A 54 14.59 15.58 -10.27
C GLU A 54 13.66 14.47 -9.77
N THR A 55 13.17 14.57 -8.53
CA THR A 55 12.14 13.65 -7.99
C THR A 55 10.72 14.07 -8.37
N LYS A 56 10.53 15.28 -8.90
CA LYS A 56 9.25 15.87 -9.31
C LYS A 56 9.09 15.85 -10.84
N SER A 57 7.86 16.00 -11.32
CA SER A 57 7.61 16.23 -12.74
C SER A 57 8.10 17.62 -13.17
N PRO A 58 8.41 17.85 -14.46
CA PRO A 58 8.80 19.18 -14.95
C PRO A 58 7.74 20.27 -14.72
N ARG A 59 6.45 19.91 -14.57
CA ARG A 59 5.39 20.88 -14.23
C ARG A 59 5.46 21.32 -12.77
N GLU A 60 5.64 20.38 -11.84
CA GLU A 60 5.83 20.66 -10.41
C GLU A 60 7.14 21.41 -10.13
N ALA A 61 8.12 21.34 -11.05
CA ALA A 61 9.37 22.07 -10.97
C ALA A 61 9.22 23.60 -11.16
N GLU A 62 8.15 24.05 -11.82
CA GLU A 62 7.98 25.46 -12.18
C GLU A 62 7.96 26.39 -10.94
N GLY A 63 7.40 25.92 -9.83
CA GLY A 63 7.33 26.68 -8.57
C GLY A 63 8.69 27.04 -7.97
N PHE A 64 9.76 26.35 -8.35
CA PHE A 64 11.11 26.54 -7.83
C PHE A 64 12.03 27.36 -8.74
N LEU A 65 11.57 27.77 -9.93
CA LEU A 65 12.40 28.50 -10.91
C LEU A 65 12.95 29.84 -10.35
N ARG A 66 12.18 30.50 -9.47
CA ARG A 66 12.62 31.73 -8.78
C ARG A 66 13.83 31.47 -7.89
N ASP A 67 13.80 30.37 -7.15
CA ASP A 67 14.82 30.04 -6.17
C ASP A 67 16.10 29.61 -6.90
N ILE A 68 15.98 28.77 -7.94
CA ILE A 68 17.09 28.46 -8.86
C ILE A 68 17.70 29.75 -9.42
N ALA A 69 16.90 30.68 -9.95
CA ALA A 69 17.40 31.93 -10.52
C ALA A 69 18.12 32.80 -9.47
N SER A 70 17.55 32.99 -8.27
CA SER A 70 18.13 33.84 -7.23
C SER A 70 19.42 33.26 -6.61
N LEU A 71 19.57 31.93 -6.61
CA LEU A 71 20.77 31.22 -6.14
C LEU A 71 21.88 31.18 -7.20
N SER A 72 21.51 31.12 -8.48
CA SER A 72 22.44 31.01 -9.62
C SER A 72 22.99 32.34 -10.15
N LEU A 73 22.45 33.47 -9.69
CA LEU A 73 22.85 34.83 -10.06
C LEU A 73 23.60 35.52 -8.91
N CYS A 74 24.68 36.23 -9.23
CA CYS A 74 25.40 37.04 -8.24
C CYS A 74 24.53 38.20 -7.74
N GLN A 75 24.56 38.45 -6.43
CA GLN A 75 23.60 39.31 -5.74
C GLN A 75 23.55 40.74 -6.29
N ASP A 76 24.70 41.32 -6.61
CA ASP A 76 24.84 42.78 -6.76
C ASP A 76 24.63 43.29 -8.20
N PHE A 77 24.75 42.41 -9.21
CA PHE A 77 24.85 42.83 -10.62
C PHE A 77 23.84 42.20 -11.59
N HIS A 78 23.39 40.96 -11.37
CA HIS A 78 22.62 40.22 -12.38
C HIS A 78 21.27 39.66 -11.88
N GLN A 79 20.85 39.92 -10.63
CA GLN A 79 19.56 39.47 -10.09
C GLN A 79 18.35 39.98 -10.90
N ASN A 80 18.48 41.11 -11.59
CA ASN A 80 17.46 41.63 -12.52
C ASN A 80 17.22 40.72 -13.74
N GLN A 81 18.17 39.86 -14.12
CA GLN A 81 18.03 38.91 -15.22
C GLN A 81 17.25 37.65 -14.85
N ALA A 82 16.94 37.42 -13.57
CA ALA A 82 16.21 36.25 -13.08
C ALA A 82 14.89 36.00 -13.84
N TYR A 83 14.17 37.06 -14.21
CA TYR A 83 12.91 36.95 -14.95
C TYR A 83 13.08 36.45 -16.39
N GLY A 84 14.22 36.67 -17.03
CA GLY A 84 14.54 36.09 -18.35
C GLY A 84 14.75 34.59 -18.24
N PHE A 85 15.71 34.16 -17.42
CA PHE A 85 15.98 32.73 -17.18
C PHE A 85 14.72 31.97 -16.72
N MET A 86 13.88 32.55 -15.85
CA MET A 86 12.60 31.94 -15.46
C MET A 86 11.60 31.78 -16.62
N ALA A 87 11.64 32.61 -17.65
CA ALA A 87 10.79 32.49 -18.84
C ALA A 87 11.31 31.38 -19.78
N ASP A 88 12.62 31.38 -20.05
CA ASP A 88 13.27 30.38 -20.90
C ASP A 88 13.18 28.98 -20.29
N TRP A 89 13.44 28.85 -18.99
CA TRP A 89 13.28 27.60 -18.25
C TRP A 89 11.82 27.13 -18.17
N ARG A 90 10.83 28.03 -18.11
CA ARG A 90 9.41 27.64 -18.19
C ARG A 90 9.07 27.03 -19.56
N ALA A 91 9.52 27.66 -20.65
CA ALA A 91 9.30 27.12 -22.00
C ALA A 91 9.99 25.75 -22.18
N MET A 92 11.22 25.62 -21.67
CA MET A 92 11.95 24.35 -21.63
C MET A 92 11.23 23.27 -20.81
N LEU A 93 10.71 23.59 -19.61
CA LEU A 93 9.96 22.62 -18.79
C LEU A 93 8.68 22.13 -19.49
N GLN A 94 8.03 22.98 -20.30
CA GLN A 94 6.88 22.58 -21.11
C GLN A 94 7.28 21.62 -22.24
N ASP A 95 8.39 21.86 -22.93
CA ASP A 95 8.95 20.96 -23.94
C ASP A 95 9.41 19.62 -23.33
N ILE A 96 10.13 19.64 -22.20
CA ILE A 96 10.50 18.41 -21.46
C ILE A 96 9.23 17.65 -21.01
N ALA A 97 8.20 18.35 -20.52
CA ALA A 97 6.92 17.74 -20.14
C ALA A 97 6.11 17.17 -21.32
N ALA A 98 6.39 17.59 -22.56
CA ALA A 98 5.81 17.02 -23.78
C ALA A 98 6.63 15.87 -24.36
N ARG A 99 7.95 15.85 -24.11
CA ARG A 99 8.89 14.81 -24.57
C ARG A 99 8.97 13.60 -23.65
N ILE A 100 8.81 13.78 -22.34
CA ILE A 100 8.61 12.66 -21.42
C ILE A 100 7.27 12.01 -21.83
N PRO A 101 7.26 10.77 -22.32
CA PRO A 101 6.00 10.10 -22.62
C PRO A 101 5.18 10.04 -21.34
N ALA A 102 3.87 10.28 -21.44
CA ALA A 102 2.98 10.04 -20.31
C ALA A 102 3.26 8.63 -19.79
N GLY A 103 3.68 8.53 -18.51
CA GLY A 103 3.96 7.23 -17.90
C GLY A 103 2.72 6.35 -17.97
N PRO A 104 2.88 5.01 -17.93
CA PRO A 104 1.78 4.08 -18.15
C PRO A 104 0.59 4.48 -17.31
N THR A 105 -0.57 4.60 -17.96
CA THR A 105 -1.73 5.29 -17.40
C THR A 105 -2.20 4.63 -16.10
N VAL A 106 -3.07 5.30 -15.33
CA VAL A 106 -3.59 4.69 -14.10
C VAL A 106 -4.31 3.36 -14.41
N GLU A 107 -4.99 3.27 -15.57
CA GLU A 107 -5.56 2.02 -16.08
C GLU A 107 -4.50 0.98 -16.43
N GLU A 108 -3.47 1.33 -17.22
CA GLU A 108 -2.40 0.38 -17.59
C GLU A 108 -1.61 -0.12 -16.37
N ARG A 109 -1.39 0.76 -15.39
CA ARG A 109 -0.67 0.47 -14.16
C ARG A 109 -1.50 -0.36 -13.18
N ASN A 110 -2.81 -0.12 -13.10
CA ASN A 110 -3.73 -0.98 -12.37
C ASN A 110 -3.82 -2.36 -13.02
N LYS A 111 -3.95 -2.44 -14.35
CA LYS A 111 -3.96 -3.68 -15.12
C LYS A 111 -2.68 -4.51 -14.89
N PHE A 112 -1.52 -3.87 -14.86
CA PHE A 112 -0.26 -4.55 -14.51
C PHE A 112 -0.24 -5.07 -13.05
N LEU A 113 -0.84 -4.34 -12.11
CA LEU A 113 -0.97 -4.78 -10.71
C LEU A 113 -1.98 -5.92 -10.56
N GLU A 114 -3.07 -5.95 -11.33
CA GLU A 114 -4.05 -7.04 -11.40
C GLU A 114 -3.45 -8.30 -12.03
N GLU A 115 -2.74 -8.17 -13.15
CA GLU A 115 -1.99 -9.27 -13.80
C GLU A 115 -0.93 -9.84 -12.86
N ARG A 116 -0.24 -8.99 -12.09
CA ARG A 116 0.72 -9.44 -11.08
C ARG A 116 0.04 -10.11 -9.89
N PHE A 117 -1.02 -9.52 -9.33
CA PHE A 117 -1.73 -10.08 -8.17
C PHE A 117 -2.38 -11.44 -8.49
N THR A 118 -2.86 -11.63 -9.71
CA THR A 118 -3.38 -12.92 -10.17
C THR A 118 -2.27 -13.95 -10.42
N ALA A 119 -1.08 -13.54 -10.87
CA ALA A 119 0.10 -14.41 -10.92
C ALA A 119 0.57 -14.81 -9.51
N ASP A 120 0.71 -13.85 -8.59
CA ASP A 120 1.13 -14.07 -7.19
C ASP A 120 0.14 -15.01 -6.45
N GLN A 121 -1.18 -14.87 -6.69
CA GLN A 121 -2.18 -15.82 -6.17
C GLN A 121 -2.04 -17.22 -6.75
N LYS A 122 -1.76 -17.34 -8.05
CA LYS A 122 -1.56 -18.65 -8.70
C LYS A 122 -0.32 -19.35 -8.14
N GLU A 123 0.79 -18.65 -8.02
CA GLU A 123 2.03 -19.19 -7.45
C GLU A 123 1.81 -19.68 -6.01
N LYS A 124 1.08 -18.92 -5.18
CA LYS A 124 0.67 -19.36 -3.85
C LYS A 124 -0.16 -20.65 -3.86
N GLY A 125 -1.08 -20.79 -4.83
CA GLY A 125 -1.86 -22.02 -5.02
C GLY A 125 -1.01 -23.22 -5.42
N ASP A 126 -0.13 -23.03 -6.42
CA ASP A 126 0.78 -24.06 -6.92
C ASP A 126 1.76 -24.52 -5.80
N LEU A 127 2.26 -23.60 -4.96
CA LEU A 127 3.08 -23.89 -3.77
C LEU A 127 2.29 -24.63 -2.68
N GLN A 128 1.04 -24.27 -2.42
CA GLN A 128 0.20 -24.96 -1.44
C GLN A 128 -0.08 -26.41 -1.87
N VAL A 129 -0.29 -26.66 -3.16
CA VAL A 129 -0.41 -28.03 -3.71
C VAL A 129 0.89 -28.82 -3.54
N GLN A 130 2.05 -28.21 -3.77
CA GLN A 130 3.35 -28.86 -3.53
C GLN A 130 3.57 -29.21 -2.05
N LEU A 131 3.19 -28.32 -1.13
CA LEU A 131 3.30 -28.55 0.30
C LEU A 131 2.47 -29.76 0.77
N GLU A 132 1.20 -29.85 0.35
CA GLU A 132 0.36 -31.00 0.70
C GLU A 132 0.87 -32.30 0.06
N GLN A 133 1.33 -32.27 -1.20
CA GLN A 133 1.99 -33.44 -1.80
C GLN A 133 3.25 -33.88 -1.03
N SER A 134 4.03 -32.94 -0.50
CA SER A 134 5.21 -33.24 0.32
C SER A 134 4.83 -33.85 1.67
N LYS A 135 3.76 -33.34 2.32
CA LYS A 135 3.22 -33.92 3.56
C LYS A 135 2.74 -35.35 3.36
N THR A 136 1.96 -35.62 2.30
CA THR A 136 1.49 -36.99 2.01
C THR A 136 2.67 -37.96 1.84
N ARG A 137 3.68 -37.59 1.04
CA ARG A 137 4.89 -38.41 0.84
C ARG A 137 5.65 -38.67 2.15
N ALA A 138 5.73 -37.69 3.05
CA ALA A 138 6.36 -37.87 4.35
C ALA A 138 5.57 -38.82 5.26
N VAL A 139 4.23 -38.72 5.26
CA VAL A 139 3.36 -39.67 5.99
C VAL A 139 3.49 -41.09 5.42
N ASP A 140 3.48 -41.25 4.09
CA ASP A 140 3.67 -42.54 3.43
C ASP A 140 5.03 -43.17 3.77
N GLN A 141 6.11 -42.37 3.82
CA GLN A 141 7.43 -42.82 4.24
C GLN A 141 7.46 -43.27 5.71
N VAL A 142 6.86 -42.50 6.63
CA VAL A 142 6.79 -42.86 8.06
C VAL A 142 5.98 -44.15 8.25
N LEU A 143 4.88 -44.33 7.51
CA LEU A 143 4.09 -45.57 7.53
C LEU A 143 4.89 -46.77 6.99
N ALA A 144 5.64 -46.60 5.90
CA ALA A 144 6.49 -47.64 5.34
C ALA A 144 7.61 -48.06 6.31
N ILE A 145 8.29 -47.10 6.94
CA ILE A 145 9.34 -47.36 7.95
C ILE A 145 8.74 -48.06 9.18
N SER A 146 7.58 -47.61 9.66
CA SER A 146 6.87 -48.22 10.79
C SER A 146 6.51 -49.69 10.51
N GLN A 147 5.99 -49.99 9.31
CA GLN A 147 5.69 -51.35 8.90
C GLN A 147 6.97 -52.21 8.75
N GLN A 148 8.04 -51.67 8.17
CA GLN A 148 9.33 -52.36 8.08
C GLN A 148 9.91 -52.72 9.45
N LEU A 149 9.87 -51.80 10.42
CA LEU A 149 10.32 -52.04 11.79
C LEU A 149 9.48 -53.11 12.50
N LYS A 150 8.15 -53.10 12.29
CA LYS A 150 7.23 -54.12 12.79
C LYS A 150 7.54 -55.51 12.22
N ASP A 151 7.81 -55.61 10.92
CA ASP A 151 8.14 -56.88 10.29
C ASP A 151 9.52 -57.41 10.69
N GLN A 152 10.50 -56.53 10.89
CA GLN A 152 11.79 -56.88 11.51
C GLN A 152 11.62 -57.38 12.95
N TYR A 153 10.78 -56.73 13.76
CA TYR A 153 10.48 -57.18 15.12
C TYR A 153 9.82 -58.56 15.13
N ASN A 154 8.79 -58.77 14.31
CA ASN A 154 8.10 -60.06 14.18
C ASN A 154 9.09 -61.17 13.77
N SER A 155 9.91 -60.93 12.74
CA SER A 155 10.93 -61.89 12.28
C SER A 155 11.94 -62.24 13.38
N LYS A 156 12.36 -61.26 14.19
CA LYS A 156 13.25 -61.52 15.34
C LYS A 156 12.57 -62.32 16.45
N VAL A 157 11.28 -62.08 16.71
CA VAL A 157 10.49 -62.87 17.67
C VAL A 157 10.31 -64.31 17.19
N GLU A 158 10.06 -64.53 15.89
CA GLU A 158 9.96 -65.88 15.32
C GLU A 158 11.29 -66.64 15.33
N ALA A 159 12.41 -65.96 15.06
CA ALA A 159 13.76 -66.53 15.16
C ALA A 159 14.07 -66.98 16.58
N LEU A 160 13.92 -66.10 17.58
CA LEU A 160 14.11 -66.44 19.01
C LEU A 160 13.15 -67.54 19.47
N SER A 161 11.89 -67.51 19.03
CA SER A 161 10.92 -68.57 19.31
C SER A 161 11.29 -69.93 18.72
N THR A 162 12.11 -69.94 17.66
CA THR A 162 12.60 -71.17 17.03
C THR A 162 13.85 -71.67 17.74
N GLU A 163 14.81 -70.78 18.04
CA GLU A 163 16.01 -71.09 18.83
C GLU A 163 15.64 -71.70 20.20
N ILE A 164 14.68 -71.11 20.92
CA ILE A 164 14.21 -71.64 22.21
C ILE A 164 13.62 -73.06 22.07
N ARG A 165 12.89 -73.35 20.98
CA ARG A 165 12.37 -74.71 20.73
C ARG A 165 13.51 -75.70 20.46
N GLU A 166 14.51 -75.30 19.69
CA GLU A 166 15.67 -76.15 19.38
C GLU A 166 16.51 -76.43 20.63
N GLN A 167 16.73 -75.43 21.49
CA GLN A 167 17.40 -75.61 22.79
C GLN A 167 16.61 -76.58 23.70
N VAL A 168 15.29 -76.43 23.82
CA VAL A 168 14.43 -77.34 24.62
C VAL A 168 14.44 -78.77 24.06
N ILE A 169 14.45 -78.94 22.73
CA ILE A 169 14.55 -80.26 22.08
C ILE A 169 15.94 -80.88 22.34
N ALA A 170 17.02 -80.09 22.25
CA ALA A 170 18.38 -80.55 22.53
C ALA A 170 18.54 -81.00 23.99
N GLU A 171 18.08 -80.20 24.96
CA GLU A 171 18.04 -80.58 26.37
C GLU A 171 17.25 -81.86 26.63
N THR A 172 16.06 -81.97 26.02
CA THR A 172 15.19 -83.14 26.20
C THR A 172 15.84 -84.40 25.64
N ASN A 173 16.50 -84.31 24.48
CA ASN A 173 17.27 -85.41 23.90
C ASN A 173 18.49 -85.78 24.76
N ALA A 174 19.22 -84.81 25.31
CA ALA A 174 20.35 -85.07 26.21
C ALA A 174 19.91 -85.80 27.49
N LYS A 175 18.82 -85.33 28.13
CA LYS A 175 18.21 -85.99 29.30
C LYS A 175 17.74 -87.41 28.94
N MET A 176 17.10 -87.60 27.79
CA MET A 176 16.68 -88.92 27.31
C MET A 176 17.87 -89.88 27.09
N GLN A 177 18.99 -89.40 26.50
CA GLN A 177 20.20 -90.21 26.35
C GLN A 177 20.81 -90.59 27.72
N GLN A 178 20.79 -89.69 28.70
CA GLN A 178 21.23 -89.98 30.07
C GLN A 178 20.37 -91.08 30.71
N TYR A 179 19.03 -91.05 30.55
CA TYR A 179 18.16 -92.13 31.01
C TYR A 179 18.42 -93.46 30.31
N VAL A 180 18.71 -93.46 29.00
CA VAL A 180 19.09 -94.68 28.26
C VAL A 180 20.42 -95.26 28.76
N GLN A 181 21.41 -94.43 29.07
CA GLN A 181 22.68 -94.88 29.66
C GLN A 181 22.48 -95.48 31.06
N LEU A 182 21.69 -94.82 31.91
CA LEU A 182 21.34 -95.34 33.25
C LEU A 182 20.57 -96.67 33.17
N ALA A 183 19.66 -96.82 32.20
CA ALA A 183 18.94 -98.07 31.96
C ALA A 183 19.85 -99.19 31.43
N ALA A 184 20.84 -98.86 30.59
CA ALA A 184 21.80 -99.82 30.05
C ALA A 184 22.83 -100.30 31.09
N ALA A 185 23.15 -99.45 32.08
CA ALA A 185 24.08 -99.79 33.17
C ALA A 185 23.48 -100.72 34.25
N ALA A 186 22.19 -101.03 34.18
CA ALA A 186 21.47 -101.73 35.24
C ALA A 186 20.77 -103.00 34.71
N GLU A 187 21.40 -104.15 34.88
CA GLU A 187 20.85 -105.45 34.47
C GLU A 187 19.70 -105.92 35.38
N GLY A 188 18.49 -106.02 34.83
CA GLY A 188 17.42 -106.82 35.45
C GLY A 188 16.00 -106.41 35.12
N LYS A 189 15.05 -107.35 35.24
CA LYS A 189 13.61 -107.07 35.06
C LYS A 189 13.07 -105.99 36.01
N LYS A 190 13.66 -105.85 37.20
CA LYS A 190 13.29 -104.84 38.21
C LYS A 190 13.50 -103.41 37.67
N VAL A 191 14.64 -103.19 37.01
CA VAL A 191 15.02 -101.93 36.35
C VAL A 191 14.01 -101.53 35.28
N ARG A 192 13.43 -102.47 34.52
CA ARG A 192 12.42 -102.12 33.51
C ARG A 192 11.13 -101.57 34.13
N ASN A 193 10.70 -102.09 35.28
CA ASN A 193 9.55 -101.53 36.00
C ASN A 193 9.91 -100.18 36.62
N GLU A 194 11.08 -100.07 37.27
CA GLU A 194 11.59 -98.81 37.81
C GLU A 194 11.81 -97.76 36.70
N LEU A 195 12.12 -98.15 35.47
CA LEU A 195 12.26 -97.26 34.32
C LEU A 195 10.89 -96.82 33.77
N VAL A 196 9.88 -97.70 33.74
CA VAL A 196 8.50 -97.30 33.40
C VAL A 196 7.95 -96.36 34.45
N GLU A 197 8.11 -96.66 35.74
CA GLU A 197 7.69 -95.79 36.84
C GLU A 197 8.44 -94.45 36.82
N ASN A 198 9.75 -94.44 36.51
CA ASN A 198 10.50 -93.20 36.32
C ASN A 198 10.10 -92.44 35.04
N LEU A 199 9.68 -93.10 33.96
CA LEU A 199 9.19 -92.45 32.73
C LEU A 199 7.76 -91.90 32.90
N GLU A 200 6.89 -92.60 33.63
CA GLU A 200 5.57 -92.10 34.01
C GLU A 200 5.70 -90.91 34.98
N LYS A 201 6.63 -91.00 35.94
CA LYS A 201 6.96 -89.90 36.85
C LYS A 201 7.61 -88.71 36.11
N LEU A 202 8.52 -88.97 35.18
CA LEU A 202 9.12 -87.94 34.32
C LEU A 202 8.07 -87.29 33.41
N ASN A 203 7.12 -88.04 32.86
CA ASN A 203 6.00 -87.49 32.08
C ASN A 203 5.04 -86.70 32.96
N ALA A 204 4.75 -87.15 34.19
CA ALA A 204 3.96 -86.40 35.16
C ALA A 204 4.66 -85.11 35.62
N ASP A 205 5.97 -85.14 35.80
CA ASP A 205 6.76 -83.97 36.18
C ASP A 205 7.03 -83.05 34.97
N LEU A 206 7.08 -83.56 33.72
CA LEU A 206 7.04 -82.78 32.48
C LEU A 206 5.67 -82.12 32.27
N LEU A 207 4.57 -82.83 32.53
CA LEU A 207 3.22 -82.24 32.51
C LEU A 207 3.09 -81.16 33.59
N LYS A 208 3.57 -81.39 34.82
CA LYS A 208 3.66 -80.34 35.84
C LYS A 208 4.59 -79.20 35.44
N GLN A 209 5.69 -79.44 34.71
CA GLN A 209 6.54 -78.37 34.18
C GLN A 209 5.87 -77.62 33.02
N LEU A 210 5.00 -78.27 32.24
CA LEU A 210 4.19 -77.65 31.20
C LEU A 210 3.05 -76.82 31.81
N GLU A 211 2.33 -77.34 32.81
CA GLU A 211 1.31 -76.63 33.58
C GLU A 211 1.94 -75.48 34.37
N LYS A 212 3.06 -75.71 35.06
CA LYS A 212 3.84 -74.66 35.74
C LYS A 212 4.40 -73.66 34.74
N GLY A 213 4.76 -74.08 33.53
CA GLY A 213 5.21 -73.21 32.45
C GLY A 213 4.07 -72.37 31.88
N GLN A 214 2.87 -72.93 31.73
CA GLN A 214 1.65 -72.21 31.33
C GLN A 214 1.17 -71.25 32.43
N MET A 215 1.24 -71.65 33.70
CA MET A 215 1.06 -70.76 34.85
C MET A 215 2.11 -69.66 34.87
N LEU A 216 3.39 -69.98 34.67
CA LEU A 216 4.47 -68.99 34.61
C LEU A 216 4.27 -68.04 33.42
N ASN A 217 3.72 -68.50 32.30
CA ASN A 217 3.42 -67.66 31.14
C ASN A 217 2.17 -66.79 31.35
N ALA A 218 1.17 -67.29 32.07
CA ALA A 218 -0.01 -66.53 32.48
C ALA A 218 0.30 -65.52 33.60
N ASP A 219 1.21 -65.87 34.51
CA ASP A 219 1.74 -65.00 35.54
C ASP A 219 2.79 -64.03 34.97
N LEU A 220 3.52 -64.39 33.91
CA LEU A 220 4.32 -63.46 33.10
C LEU A 220 3.44 -62.49 32.31
N LEU A 221 2.26 -62.90 31.84
CA LEU A 221 1.29 -61.98 31.24
C LEU A 221 0.73 -61.01 32.27
N LYS A 222 0.27 -61.50 33.44
CA LYS A 222 -0.12 -60.64 34.57
C LYS A 222 1.05 -59.80 35.06
N GLN A 223 2.28 -60.31 35.00
CA GLN A 223 3.47 -59.57 35.36
C GLN A 223 3.77 -58.53 34.30
N VAL A 224 3.57 -58.76 33.00
CA VAL A 224 3.69 -57.73 31.95
C VAL A 224 2.61 -56.65 32.09
N ASP A 225 1.38 -57.01 32.49
CA ASP A 225 0.34 -56.02 32.84
C ASP A 225 0.71 -55.25 34.11
N SER A 226 1.26 -55.94 35.11
CA SER A 226 1.78 -55.35 36.37
C SER A 226 3.05 -54.54 36.16
N ASP A 227 3.86 -54.87 35.15
CA ASP A 227 5.12 -54.21 34.79
C ASP A 227 4.84 -53.06 33.82
N ALA A 228 3.72 -53.09 33.07
CA ALA A 228 3.17 -51.91 32.41
C ALA A 228 2.55 -50.94 33.42
N ALA A 229 1.81 -51.43 34.42
CA ALA A 229 1.25 -50.61 35.49
C ALA A 229 2.34 -50.03 36.41
N THR A 230 3.34 -50.84 36.77
CA THR A 230 4.50 -50.36 37.53
C THR A 230 5.51 -49.63 36.67
N MET A 231 5.61 -49.82 35.34
CA MET A 231 6.29 -48.84 34.46
C MET A 231 5.52 -47.51 34.40
N GLY A 232 4.19 -47.51 34.51
CA GLY A 232 3.42 -46.29 34.72
C GLY A 232 3.81 -45.60 36.03
N SER A 233 3.92 -46.37 37.12
CA SER A 233 4.41 -45.89 38.42
C SER A 233 5.90 -45.54 38.43
N LEU A 234 6.73 -46.20 37.63
CA LEU A 234 8.15 -45.90 37.47
C LEU A 234 8.34 -44.69 36.57
N ASN A 235 7.47 -44.41 35.60
CA ASN A 235 7.52 -43.16 34.83
C ASN A 235 7.13 -41.96 35.70
N SER A 236 6.13 -42.11 36.60
CA SER A 236 5.83 -41.06 37.58
C SER A 236 6.92 -40.93 38.65
N GLN A 237 7.46 -42.05 39.16
CA GLN A 237 8.61 -42.04 40.07
C GLN A 237 9.91 -41.60 39.40
N LEU A 238 10.10 -41.77 38.09
CA LEU A 238 11.27 -41.28 37.35
C LEU A 238 11.17 -39.77 37.13
N ARG A 239 9.97 -39.25 36.82
CA ARG A 239 9.71 -37.81 36.82
C ARG A 239 9.91 -37.19 38.22
N GLN A 240 9.42 -37.87 39.26
CA GLN A 240 9.67 -37.52 40.66
C GLN A 240 11.17 -37.53 40.97
N ALA A 241 11.87 -38.60 40.57
CA ALA A 241 13.30 -38.79 40.80
C ALA A 241 14.17 -37.86 39.95
N ASP A 242 13.74 -37.37 38.78
CA ASP A 242 14.46 -36.31 38.05
C ASP A 242 14.19 -34.93 38.68
N THR A 243 13.03 -34.66 39.27
CA THR A 243 12.87 -33.47 40.13
C THR A 243 13.71 -33.56 41.41
N ASP A 244 13.76 -34.72 42.06
CA ASP A 244 14.60 -34.93 43.25
C ASP A 244 16.09 -35.02 42.89
N ARG A 245 16.47 -35.53 41.72
CA ARG A 245 17.85 -35.55 41.20
C ARG A 245 18.29 -34.16 40.74
N LYS A 246 17.40 -33.35 40.18
CA LYS A 246 17.67 -31.93 39.91
C LYS A 246 17.93 -31.19 41.22
N LYS A 247 17.09 -31.39 42.23
CA LYS A 247 17.31 -30.85 43.57
C LYS A 247 18.60 -31.39 44.22
N GLN A 248 18.92 -32.68 44.07
CA GLN A 248 20.18 -33.25 44.54
C GLN A 248 21.39 -32.75 43.74
N LEU A 249 21.23 -32.30 42.50
CA LEU A 249 22.28 -31.62 41.74
C LEU A 249 22.47 -30.20 42.27
N ASP A 250 21.39 -29.45 42.55
CA ASP A 250 21.45 -28.14 43.21
C ASP A 250 22.15 -28.25 44.59
N ASP A 251 21.74 -29.22 45.42
CA ASP A 251 22.34 -29.54 46.72
C ASP A 251 23.80 -30.05 46.59
N ALA A 252 24.12 -30.81 45.53
CA ALA A 252 25.48 -31.32 45.26
C ALA A 252 26.42 -30.25 44.67
N GLU A 253 25.91 -29.23 43.99
CA GLU A 253 26.71 -28.06 43.63
C GLU A 253 27.04 -27.22 44.86
N LEU A 254 26.09 -27.09 45.81
CA LEU A 254 26.35 -26.52 47.13
C LEU A 254 27.45 -27.29 47.87
N LEU A 255 27.33 -28.62 47.96
CA LEU A 255 28.34 -29.48 48.58
C LEU A 255 29.66 -29.50 47.81
N ARG A 256 29.68 -29.34 46.48
CA ARG A 256 30.92 -29.19 45.71
C ARG A 256 31.63 -27.88 46.04
N ALA A 257 30.91 -26.77 46.21
CA ALA A 257 31.49 -25.51 46.66
C ALA A 257 32.10 -25.63 48.07
N GLU A 258 31.47 -26.39 48.96
CA GLU A 258 31.97 -26.68 50.31
C GLU A 258 33.19 -27.64 50.30
N ILE A 259 33.13 -28.73 49.54
CA ILE A 259 34.25 -29.67 49.34
C ILE A 259 35.44 -29.00 48.63
N GLU A 260 35.22 -28.01 47.76
CA GLU A 260 36.31 -27.25 47.15
C GLU A 260 36.91 -26.19 48.09
N ALA A 261 36.14 -25.70 49.07
CA ALA A 261 36.69 -24.95 50.21
C ALA A 261 37.51 -25.87 51.13
N GLU A 262 37.02 -27.07 51.47
CA GLU A 262 37.77 -28.06 52.24
C GLU A 262 39.02 -28.57 51.52
N ARG A 263 39.00 -28.77 50.20
CA ARG A 263 40.21 -29.16 49.44
C ARG A 263 41.33 -28.11 49.53
N LYS A 264 40.98 -26.83 49.52
CA LYS A 264 41.92 -25.71 49.74
C LYS A 264 42.47 -25.70 51.17
N ASN A 265 41.72 -26.22 52.14
CA ASN A 265 42.16 -26.40 53.52
C ASN A 265 43.02 -27.68 53.70
N SER A 266 42.67 -28.77 53.01
CA SER A 266 43.32 -30.09 53.10
C SER A 266 44.67 -30.14 52.39
N GLN A 267 44.85 -29.43 51.27
CA GLN A 267 46.17 -29.25 50.63
C GLN A 267 47.20 -28.60 51.56
N ASN A 268 46.77 -27.81 52.55
CA ASN A 268 47.63 -27.24 53.59
C ASN A 268 48.15 -28.30 54.59
N LEU A 269 47.45 -29.44 54.72
CA LEU A 269 47.82 -30.54 55.63
C LEU A 269 48.65 -31.64 54.95
N THR A 270 48.42 -31.92 53.66
CA THR A 270 49.05 -33.05 52.94
C THR A 270 50.58 -32.93 52.82
N ILE A 271 51.16 -31.75 53.09
CA ILE A 271 52.61 -31.53 53.11
C ILE A 271 53.30 -32.21 54.33
N GLN A 272 52.57 -32.54 55.42
CA GLN A 272 53.22 -32.91 56.69
C GLN A 272 53.56 -34.39 56.93
N LEU A 273 52.86 -35.38 56.33
CA LEU A 273 52.97 -36.79 56.76
C LEU A 273 53.01 -37.80 55.59
N GLY A 274 54.12 -38.53 55.46
CA GLY A 274 54.35 -39.48 54.37
C GLY A 274 55.46 -40.53 54.60
N TYR A 275 55.40 -41.27 55.71
CA TYR A 275 56.25 -42.42 56.09
C TYR A 275 55.45 -43.29 57.10
N SER A 276 55.46 -44.63 57.17
CA SER A 276 56.30 -45.71 56.59
C SER A 276 55.48 -46.99 56.27
N LYS A 277 56.12 -48.10 55.86
CA LYS A 277 55.50 -49.39 55.43
C LYS A 277 55.99 -50.62 56.23
N LEU A 278 55.08 -51.60 56.39
CA LEU A 278 55.22 -53.09 56.39
C LEU A 278 56.19 -53.81 57.38
N GLU A 279 55.81 -55.06 57.73
CA GLU A 279 56.57 -56.27 58.21
C GLU A 279 55.58 -57.18 59.03
N ASN A 280 55.63 -58.52 59.16
CA ASN A 280 56.23 -59.62 58.35
C ASN A 280 55.61 -61.02 58.74
N ARG A 281 56.25 -62.10 58.24
CA ARG A 281 56.32 -63.55 58.61
C ARG A 281 56.17 -63.95 60.11
N LYS A 282 56.19 -65.22 60.59
CA LYS A 282 56.56 -66.60 60.12
C LYS A 282 55.67 -67.63 60.93
N ASP A 283 55.86 -68.96 61.13
CA ASP A 283 56.92 -69.96 60.86
C ASP A 283 56.38 -71.43 60.77
N THR A 284 57.25 -72.43 60.60
CA THR A 284 56.91 -73.86 60.32
C THR A 284 57.82 -74.89 61.02
N ASP A 285 57.24 -75.90 61.71
CA ASP A 285 57.99 -76.99 62.39
C ASP A 285 57.29 -78.39 62.33
N ALA A 286 56.40 -78.64 61.35
CA ALA A 286 55.67 -79.91 61.20
C ALA A 286 56.47 -81.03 60.47
N LEU A 287 57.78 -80.83 60.29
CA LEU A 287 58.50 -81.20 59.06
C LEU A 287 58.92 -82.67 58.87
N ILE A 288 58.48 -83.62 59.71
CA ILE A 288 59.00 -85.01 59.70
C ILE A 288 57.91 -86.08 59.53
N MET A 289 56.69 -85.92 60.06
CA MET A 289 55.53 -86.68 59.53
C MET A 289 55.31 -86.37 58.04
N VAL A 290 55.63 -85.11 57.70
CA VAL A 290 55.66 -84.56 56.35
C VAL A 290 56.60 -85.33 55.40
N GLU A 291 57.49 -86.27 55.78
CA GLU A 291 58.35 -86.95 54.79
C GLU A 291 57.72 -88.13 54.00
N GLU A 292 56.85 -88.95 54.60
CA GLU A 292 56.05 -89.93 53.83
C GLU A 292 54.80 -89.28 53.24
N GLU A 293 54.22 -88.29 53.93
CA GLU A 293 53.25 -87.39 53.32
C GLU A 293 53.89 -86.74 52.08
N LEU A 294 55.10 -86.18 52.13
CA LEU A 294 55.89 -85.66 50.98
C LEU A 294 56.06 -86.65 49.82
N ALA A 295 55.96 -87.97 50.01
CA ALA A 295 55.99 -88.88 48.86
C ALA A 295 54.66 -88.82 48.07
N THR A 296 53.54 -88.89 48.80
CA THR A 296 52.19 -88.74 48.22
C THR A 296 51.91 -87.30 47.80
N GLU A 297 52.37 -86.34 48.60
CA GLU A 297 52.30 -84.90 48.41
C GLU A 297 53.27 -84.42 47.33
N ARG A 298 54.39 -85.09 47.01
CA ARG A 298 55.12 -84.80 45.75
C ARG A 298 54.34 -85.26 44.53
N SER A 299 53.59 -86.36 44.62
CA SER A 299 52.72 -86.84 43.53
C SER A 299 51.49 -85.94 43.34
N THR A 300 50.83 -85.53 44.42
CA THR A 300 49.76 -84.53 44.35
C THR A 300 50.29 -83.13 44.09
N SER A 301 51.46 -82.73 44.58
CA SER A 301 52.13 -81.44 44.26
C SER A 301 52.57 -81.39 42.79
N HIS A 302 52.92 -82.52 42.16
CA HIS A 302 53.15 -82.54 40.72
C HIS A 302 51.85 -82.31 39.95
N LYS A 303 50.75 -82.97 40.33
CA LYS A 303 49.41 -82.78 39.72
C LYS A 303 48.80 -81.40 40.02
N LEU A 304 48.98 -80.91 41.25
CA LEU A 304 48.64 -79.56 41.69
C LEU A 304 49.59 -78.54 41.07
N GLY A 305 50.80 -78.92 40.67
CA GLY A 305 51.74 -78.10 39.91
C GLY A 305 51.25 -77.93 38.48
N GLU A 306 50.89 -79.03 37.80
CA GLU A 306 50.18 -78.97 36.52
C GLU A 306 48.88 -78.16 36.63
N GLU A 307 48.07 -78.38 37.67
CA GLU A 307 46.81 -77.65 37.85
C GLU A 307 47.03 -76.19 38.22
N VAL A 308 48.06 -75.85 39.01
CA VAL A 308 48.48 -74.48 39.29
C VAL A 308 49.02 -73.80 38.04
N ASP A 309 49.70 -74.53 37.14
CA ASP A 309 50.18 -73.97 35.87
C ASP A 309 49.03 -73.80 34.86
N ARG A 310 48.05 -74.72 34.83
CA ARG A 310 46.77 -74.52 34.11
C ARG A 310 46.00 -73.32 34.68
N LEU A 311 45.90 -73.19 36.01
CA LEU A 311 45.25 -72.08 36.69
C LEU A 311 46.01 -70.77 36.53
N LYS A 312 47.34 -70.77 36.38
CA LYS A 312 48.11 -69.58 35.96
C LYS A 312 47.72 -69.17 34.55
N VAL A 313 47.71 -70.12 33.59
CA VAL A 313 47.31 -69.85 32.20
C VAL A 313 45.87 -69.32 32.13
N ALA A 314 44.94 -69.95 32.85
CA ALA A 314 43.56 -69.50 32.95
C ALA A 314 43.44 -68.13 33.63
N ASN A 315 44.21 -67.86 34.70
CA ASN A 315 44.23 -66.54 35.34
C ASN A 315 44.86 -65.46 34.45
N THR A 316 45.87 -65.77 33.61
CA THR A 316 46.38 -64.82 32.61
C THR A 316 45.36 -64.57 31.51
N GLN A 317 44.66 -65.60 31.03
CA GLN A 317 43.56 -65.43 30.05
C GLN A 317 42.41 -64.61 30.64
N LEU A 318 41.98 -64.88 31.88
CA LEU A 318 40.97 -64.09 32.58
C LEU A 318 41.44 -62.66 32.88
N ALA A 319 42.74 -62.41 33.07
CA ALA A 319 43.29 -61.07 33.22
C ALA A 319 43.30 -60.31 31.90
N GLU A 320 43.68 -60.95 30.79
CA GLU A 320 43.61 -60.41 29.43
C GLU A 320 42.15 -60.11 29.01
N GLU A 321 41.23 -61.06 29.23
CA GLU A 321 39.79 -60.87 29.02
C GLU A 321 39.27 -59.69 29.86
N LYS A 322 39.61 -59.63 31.16
CA LYS A 322 39.25 -58.50 32.02
C LYS A 322 39.80 -57.17 31.50
N GLU A 323 41.06 -57.10 31.07
CA GLU A 323 41.66 -55.88 30.51
C GLU A 323 40.92 -55.44 29.22
N THR A 324 40.57 -56.38 28.34
CA THR A 324 39.77 -56.05 27.15
C THR A 324 38.34 -55.59 27.49
N LEU A 325 37.72 -56.12 28.55
CA LEU A 325 36.41 -55.68 29.02
C LEU A 325 36.47 -54.32 29.73
N GLU A 326 37.53 -54.03 30.49
CA GLU A 326 37.77 -52.72 31.10
C GLU A 326 38.06 -51.66 30.00
N ALA A 327 38.81 -52.00 28.96
CA ALA A 327 39.00 -51.14 27.79
C ALA A 327 37.69 -50.92 26.98
N ALA A 328 36.88 -51.97 26.79
CA ALA A 328 35.61 -51.86 26.09
C ALA A 328 34.58 -51.04 26.87
N THR A 329 34.51 -51.20 28.19
CA THR A 329 33.61 -50.40 29.06
C THR A 329 34.06 -48.95 29.17
N HIS A 330 35.37 -48.66 29.21
CA HIS A 330 35.89 -47.29 29.08
C HIS A 330 35.40 -46.62 27.79
N LYS A 331 35.61 -47.30 26.64
CA LYS A 331 35.22 -46.79 25.32
C LYS A 331 33.70 -46.57 25.18
N LEU A 332 32.89 -47.44 25.78
CA LEU A 332 31.43 -47.25 25.85
C LEU A 332 31.05 -46.07 26.75
N GLY A 333 31.79 -45.84 27.85
CA GLY A 333 31.62 -44.66 28.69
C GLY A 333 31.92 -43.34 27.94
N GLU A 334 33.03 -43.30 27.19
CA GLU A 334 33.39 -42.15 26.34
C GLU A 334 32.30 -41.85 25.30
N GLU A 335 31.77 -42.88 24.62
CA GLU A 335 30.69 -42.71 23.64
C GLU A 335 29.36 -42.27 24.28
N VAL A 336 29.05 -42.74 25.49
CA VAL A 336 27.87 -42.29 26.26
C VAL A 336 27.98 -40.82 26.67
N GLU A 337 29.13 -40.35 27.13
CA GLU A 337 29.33 -38.92 27.43
C GLU A 337 29.34 -38.06 26.14
N ARG A 338 29.87 -38.58 25.03
CA ARG A 338 29.81 -37.93 23.71
C ARG A 338 28.35 -37.72 23.26
N LEU A 339 27.52 -38.77 23.34
CA LEU A 339 26.10 -38.72 22.97
C LEU A 339 25.27 -37.85 23.91
N LYS A 340 25.61 -37.76 25.21
CA LYS A 340 24.99 -36.80 26.14
C LYS A 340 25.28 -35.35 25.74
N ALA A 341 26.53 -35.04 25.38
CA ALA A 341 26.90 -33.70 24.93
C ALA A 341 26.23 -33.33 23.60
N GLU A 342 26.13 -34.29 22.67
CA GLU A 342 25.42 -34.12 21.39
C GLU A 342 23.92 -33.87 21.61
N ASN A 343 23.26 -34.66 22.47
CA ASN A 343 21.86 -34.43 22.83
C ASN A 343 21.63 -33.08 23.52
N ALA A 344 22.52 -32.67 24.45
CA ALA A 344 22.39 -31.37 25.11
C ALA A 344 22.51 -30.19 24.13
N SER A 345 23.39 -30.29 23.14
CA SER A 345 23.51 -29.31 22.05
C SER A 345 22.23 -29.25 21.20
N LEU A 346 21.63 -30.40 20.89
CA LEU A 346 20.38 -30.49 20.13
C LEU A 346 19.17 -29.97 20.92
N GLU A 347 19.15 -30.13 22.25
CA GLU A 347 18.14 -29.55 23.13
C GLU A 347 18.24 -28.01 23.20
N GLU A 348 19.46 -27.45 23.17
CA GLU A 348 19.71 -26.00 23.09
C GLU A 348 19.30 -25.44 21.71
N GLU A 349 19.68 -26.10 20.61
CA GLU A 349 19.27 -25.71 19.25
C GLU A 349 17.73 -25.76 19.06
N LEU A 350 17.06 -26.80 19.57
CA LEU A 350 15.59 -26.90 19.56
C LEU A 350 14.91 -25.83 20.40
N PHE A 351 15.53 -25.39 21.50
CA PHE A 351 15.00 -24.31 22.33
C PHE A 351 15.06 -22.97 21.58
N ASP A 352 16.20 -22.64 20.98
CA ASP A 352 16.40 -21.41 20.20
C ASP A 352 15.51 -21.36 18.94
N GLU A 353 15.40 -22.45 18.18
CA GLU A 353 14.50 -22.50 17.01
C GLU A 353 13.03 -22.35 17.42
N ASN A 354 12.62 -22.95 18.55
CA ASN A 354 11.28 -22.77 19.09
C ASN A 354 11.04 -21.33 19.60
N GLU A 355 12.03 -20.64 20.17
CA GLU A 355 11.87 -19.22 20.54
C GLU A 355 11.70 -18.33 19.29
N LEU A 356 12.47 -18.59 18.22
CA LEU A 356 12.29 -17.91 16.93
C LEU A 356 10.91 -18.17 16.33
N TYR A 357 10.40 -19.40 16.40
CA TYR A 357 9.05 -19.76 15.95
C TYR A 357 7.96 -19.05 16.76
N VAL A 358 8.11 -18.93 18.08
CA VAL A 358 7.18 -18.18 18.94
C VAL A 358 7.17 -16.69 18.56
N ARG A 359 8.35 -16.05 18.45
CA ARG A 359 8.45 -14.64 18.03
C ARG A 359 7.81 -14.39 16.65
N ALA A 360 8.10 -15.25 15.67
CA ALA A 360 7.51 -15.14 14.32
C ALA A 360 5.98 -15.29 14.33
N ARG A 361 5.43 -16.12 15.24
CA ARG A 361 3.98 -16.28 15.43
C ARG A 361 3.35 -15.05 16.10
N GLU A 362 4.04 -14.40 17.03
CA GLU A 362 3.60 -13.14 17.63
C GLU A 362 3.62 -11.99 16.61
N GLU A 363 4.68 -11.87 15.81
CA GLU A 363 4.75 -10.89 14.70
C GLU A 363 3.62 -11.11 13.67
N LEU A 364 3.31 -12.37 13.32
CA LEU A 364 2.19 -12.69 12.45
C LEU A 364 0.85 -12.25 13.05
N SER A 365 0.61 -12.53 14.34
CA SER A 365 -0.59 -12.09 15.07
C SER A 365 -0.73 -10.55 15.08
N VAL A 366 0.37 -9.82 15.31
CA VAL A 366 0.39 -8.35 15.22
C VAL A 366 0.06 -7.88 13.79
N SER A 367 0.59 -8.55 12.77
CA SER A 367 0.29 -8.26 11.36
C SER A 367 -1.17 -8.50 10.98
N GLU A 368 -1.77 -9.60 11.46
CA GLU A 368 -3.19 -9.92 11.24
C GLU A 368 -4.12 -8.89 11.91
N ASN A 369 -3.80 -8.47 13.13
CA ASN A 369 -4.53 -7.41 13.83
C ASN A 369 -4.42 -6.06 13.09
N ASN A 370 -3.22 -5.68 12.64
CA ASN A 370 -3.02 -4.46 11.84
C ASN A 370 -3.78 -4.51 10.50
N LEU A 371 -3.83 -5.67 9.84
CA LEU A 371 -4.62 -5.89 8.62
C LEU A 371 -6.14 -5.80 8.89
N SER A 372 -6.59 -6.24 10.06
CA SER A 372 -7.99 -6.11 10.49
C SER A 372 -8.40 -4.64 10.68
N ILE A 373 -7.54 -3.85 11.36
CA ILE A 373 -7.72 -2.40 11.53
C ILE A 373 -7.74 -1.71 10.16
N ALA A 374 -6.76 -1.97 9.31
CA ALA A 374 -6.67 -1.38 7.96
C ALA A 374 -7.91 -1.69 7.10
N LYS A 375 -8.50 -2.90 7.22
CA LYS A 375 -9.77 -3.25 6.55
C LYS A 375 -10.96 -2.46 7.13
N SER A 376 -11.02 -2.28 8.45
CA SER A 376 -12.07 -1.47 9.10
C SER A 376 -12.02 -0.02 8.64
N ASP A 377 -10.84 0.57 8.57
CA ASP A 377 -10.67 1.96 8.14
C ASP A 377 -10.89 2.14 6.63
N ALA A 378 -10.52 1.15 5.81
CA ALA A 378 -10.88 1.12 4.40
C ALA A 378 -12.40 1.04 4.16
N SER A 379 -13.17 0.32 5.01
CA SER A 379 -14.64 0.30 4.95
C SER A 379 -15.22 1.69 5.22
N LYS A 380 -14.79 2.35 6.31
CA LYS A 380 -15.22 3.71 6.67
C LYS A 380 -14.87 4.74 5.57
N ALA A 381 -13.71 4.58 4.94
CA ALA A 381 -13.30 5.41 3.80
C ALA A 381 -14.17 5.18 2.56
N ALA A 382 -14.60 3.95 2.30
CA ALA A 382 -15.54 3.63 1.21
C ALA A 382 -16.97 4.13 1.51
N GLU A 383 -17.43 4.02 2.75
CA GLU A 383 -18.72 4.53 3.22
C GLU A 383 -18.81 6.06 3.09
N THR A 384 -17.80 6.78 3.61
CA THR A 384 -17.73 8.25 3.48
C THR A 384 -17.53 8.73 2.04
N LEU A 385 -16.85 7.95 1.18
CA LEU A 385 -16.80 8.22 -0.26
C LEU A 385 -18.19 8.03 -0.93
N ALA A 386 -18.95 7.01 -0.55
CA ALA A 386 -20.30 6.80 -1.05
C ALA A 386 -21.27 7.91 -0.61
N GLU A 387 -21.18 8.38 0.64
CA GLU A 387 -21.97 9.52 1.14
C GLU A 387 -21.63 10.82 0.41
N THR A 388 -20.34 11.12 0.22
CA THR A 388 -19.92 12.34 -0.50
C THR A 388 -20.27 12.30 -1.99
N LEU A 389 -20.19 11.14 -2.65
CA LEU A 389 -20.69 10.96 -4.02
C LEU A 389 -22.20 11.19 -4.12
N LYS A 390 -22.98 10.66 -3.17
CA LYS A 390 -24.43 10.88 -3.11
C LYS A 390 -24.76 12.38 -2.91
N LEU A 391 -24.06 13.06 -2.00
CA LEU A 391 -24.27 14.49 -1.74
C LEU A 391 -23.91 15.35 -2.96
N LEU A 392 -22.89 14.97 -3.73
CA LEU A 392 -22.57 15.58 -5.03
C LEU A 392 -23.63 15.31 -6.10
N GLU A 393 -24.23 14.12 -6.15
CA GLU A 393 -25.36 13.85 -7.05
C GLU A 393 -26.59 14.67 -6.69
N ASP A 394 -26.98 14.72 -5.42
CA ASP A 394 -28.14 15.49 -4.96
C ASP A 394 -27.91 16.99 -5.23
N SER A 395 -26.72 17.52 -4.93
CA SER A 395 -26.29 18.89 -5.29
C SER A 395 -26.36 19.16 -6.80
N ARG A 396 -25.98 18.19 -7.63
CA ARG A 396 -26.06 18.29 -9.11
C ARG A 396 -27.50 18.29 -9.61
N ARG A 397 -28.42 17.58 -8.95
CA ARG A 397 -29.87 17.63 -9.25
C ARG A 397 -30.46 18.99 -8.85
N GLU A 398 -30.07 19.54 -7.70
CA GLU A 398 -30.46 20.90 -7.29
C GLU A 398 -29.96 21.98 -8.27
N PHE A 399 -28.71 21.86 -8.74
CA PHE A 399 -28.18 22.75 -9.78
C PHE A 399 -28.96 22.63 -11.10
N ALA A 400 -29.28 21.41 -11.56
CA ALA A 400 -30.09 21.21 -12.76
C ALA A 400 -31.52 21.76 -12.61
N ASN A 401 -32.12 21.63 -11.43
CA ASN A 401 -33.45 22.16 -11.13
C ASN A 401 -33.45 23.70 -11.12
N THR A 402 -32.47 24.33 -10.47
CA THR A 402 -32.32 25.80 -10.43
C THR A 402 -31.95 26.38 -11.80
N GLN A 403 -31.12 25.70 -12.59
CA GLN A 403 -30.89 26.07 -14.00
C GLN A 403 -32.20 26.04 -14.81
N SER A 404 -32.98 24.95 -14.71
CA SER A 404 -34.28 24.83 -15.39
C SER A 404 -35.28 25.91 -14.96
N GLU A 405 -35.30 26.26 -13.67
CA GLU A 405 -36.12 27.36 -13.15
C GLU A 405 -35.66 28.73 -13.70
N MET A 406 -34.35 28.96 -13.80
CA MET A 406 -33.76 30.17 -14.38
C MET A 406 -34.01 30.29 -15.89
N GLU A 407 -33.91 29.20 -16.64
CA GLU A 407 -34.28 29.15 -18.06
C GLU A 407 -35.78 29.43 -18.27
N SER A 408 -36.64 28.89 -17.39
CA SER A 408 -38.08 29.15 -17.37
C SER A 408 -38.41 30.63 -17.05
N LYS A 409 -37.72 31.22 -16.06
CA LYS A 409 -37.81 32.66 -15.73
C LYS A 409 -37.33 33.54 -16.89
N LEU A 410 -36.19 33.20 -17.49
CA LEU A 410 -35.62 33.92 -18.63
C LEU A 410 -36.56 33.87 -19.84
N LYS A 411 -37.10 32.69 -20.16
CA LYS A 411 -38.08 32.51 -21.24
C LYS A 411 -39.30 33.41 -21.02
N LYS A 412 -39.94 33.36 -19.85
CA LYS A 412 -41.08 34.24 -19.51
C LYS A 412 -40.73 35.73 -19.60
N ALA A 413 -39.53 36.12 -19.16
CA ALA A 413 -39.05 37.49 -19.29
C ALA A 413 -38.89 37.91 -20.77
N THR A 414 -38.36 37.03 -21.64
CA THR A 414 -38.27 37.31 -23.09
C THR A 414 -39.63 37.34 -23.78
N GLU A 415 -40.59 36.50 -23.36
CA GLU A 415 -41.96 36.51 -23.85
C GLU A 415 -42.65 37.84 -23.46
N THR A 416 -42.57 38.24 -22.19
CA THR A 416 -43.12 39.52 -21.69
C THR A 416 -42.45 40.74 -22.35
N ALA A 417 -41.15 40.65 -22.67
CA ALA A 417 -40.43 41.70 -23.39
C ALA A 417 -40.89 41.80 -24.86
N ALA A 418 -41.11 40.67 -25.53
CA ALA A 418 -41.65 40.63 -26.88
C ALA A 418 -43.10 41.15 -26.94
N GLU A 419 -43.94 40.81 -25.95
CA GLU A 419 -45.30 41.35 -25.80
C GLU A 419 -45.28 42.88 -25.64
N LYS A 420 -44.46 43.40 -24.71
CA LYS A 420 -44.30 44.85 -24.51
C LYS A 420 -43.75 45.56 -25.74
N GLN A 421 -42.85 44.95 -26.49
CA GLN A 421 -42.36 45.53 -27.74
C GLN A 421 -43.45 45.51 -28.83
N ALA A 422 -44.23 44.43 -28.96
CA ALA A 422 -45.36 44.38 -29.88
C ALA A 422 -46.46 45.40 -29.50
N GLU A 423 -46.71 45.64 -28.21
CA GLU A 423 -47.59 46.71 -27.73
C GLU A 423 -47.05 48.10 -28.09
N LEU A 424 -45.74 48.33 -27.94
CA LEU A 424 -45.07 49.56 -28.36
C LEU A 424 -45.15 49.77 -29.87
N GLU A 425 -44.89 48.74 -30.68
CA GLU A 425 -45.02 48.78 -32.14
C GLU A 425 -46.48 49.04 -32.56
N ARG A 426 -47.47 48.48 -31.85
CA ARG A 426 -48.90 48.76 -32.07
C ARG A 426 -49.25 50.22 -31.73
N LYS A 427 -48.79 50.73 -30.58
CA LYS A 427 -49.00 52.14 -30.17
C LYS A 427 -48.31 53.13 -31.11
N MET A 428 -47.10 52.81 -31.59
CA MET A 428 -46.42 53.59 -32.63
C MET A 428 -47.23 53.58 -33.93
N LYS A 429 -47.77 52.44 -34.35
CA LYS A 429 -48.62 52.35 -35.54
C LYS A 429 -49.90 53.17 -35.39
N GLU A 430 -50.63 53.03 -34.28
CA GLU A 430 -51.82 53.84 -33.94
C GLU A 430 -51.49 55.34 -33.93
N ALA A 431 -50.34 55.74 -33.39
CA ALA A 431 -49.88 57.12 -33.39
C ALA A 431 -49.57 57.62 -34.82
N THR A 432 -48.92 56.82 -35.66
CA THR A 432 -48.67 57.18 -37.08
C THR A 432 -49.94 57.24 -37.90
N GLU A 433 -50.92 56.36 -37.68
CA GLU A 433 -52.23 56.41 -38.34
C GLU A 433 -53.03 57.64 -37.88
N THR A 434 -52.99 57.97 -36.59
CA THR A 434 -53.62 59.19 -36.06
C THR A 434 -52.94 60.45 -36.59
N ALA A 435 -51.62 60.45 -36.75
CA ALA A 435 -50.87 61.55 -37.35
C ALA A 435 -51.21 61.71 -38.84
N ALA A 436 -51.26 60.62 -39.61
CA ALA A 436 -51.65 60.62 -41.01
C ALA A 436 -53.11 61.09 -41.20
N GLN A 437 -54.03 60.66 -40.33
CA GLN A 437 -55.41 61.16 -40.33
C GLN A 437 -55.49 62.67 -40.07
N LYS A 438 -54.75 63.19 -39.08
CA LYS A 438 -54.67 64.62 -38.80
C LYS A 438 -54.01 65.41 -39.93
N GLN A 439 -53.00 64.84 -40.60
CA GLN A 439 -52.38 65.45 -41.76
C GLN A 439 -53.37 65.52 -42.93
N ALA A 440 -54.07 64.43 -43.25
CA ALA A 440 -55.12 64.43 -44.27
C ALA A 440 -56.28 65.37 -43.94
N GLU A 441 -56.64 65.53 -42.66
CA GLU A 441 -57.63 66.52 -42.21
C GLU A 441 -57.13 67.97 -42.42
N LEU A 442 -55.85 68.24 -42.15
CA LEU A 442 -55.22 69.54 -42.40
C LEU A 442 -55.07 69.83 -43.90
N GLU A 443 -54.68 68.85 -44.71
CA GLU A 443 -54.60 68.95 -46.16
C GLU A 443 -55.98 69.22 -46.77
N ARG A 444 -57.02 68.52 -46.30
CA ARG A 444 -58.41 68.78 -46.71
C ARG A 444 -58.88 70.19 -46.31
N LYS A 445 -58.58 70.64 -45.10
CA LYS A 445 -58.89 72.02 -44.66
C LYS A 445 -58.12 73.06 -45.45
N LEU A 446 -56.88 72.76 -45.87
CA LEU A 446 -56.10 73.61 -46.76
C LEU A 446 -56.73 73.68 -48.16
N GLU A 447 -57.21 72.55 -48.69
CA GLU A 447 -57.88 72.47 -49.99
C GLU A 447 -59.25 73.17 -49.98
N ASP A 448 -60.05 73.02 -48.92
CA ASP A 448 -61.30 73.77 -48.70
C ASP A 448 -61.03 75.30 -48.58
N ALA A 449 -59.94 75.69 -47.90
CA ALA A 449 -59.51 77.09 -47.79
C ALA A 449 -58.98 77.66 -49.11
N LEU A 450 -58.24 76.88 -49.90
CA LEU A 450 -57.77 77.25 -51.23
C LEU A 450 -58.95 77.34 -52.22
N SER A 451 -59.91 76.43 -52.13
CA SER A 451 -61.15 76.45 -52.90
C SER A 451 -61.96 77.71 -52.63
N THR A 452 -62.25 78.02 -51.36
CA THR A 452 -62.96 79.25 -50.98
C THR A 452 -62.17 80.53 -51.25
N SER A 453 -60.84 80.50 -51.19
CA SER A 453 -59.98 81.62 -51.64
C SER A 453 -60.08 81.83 -53.15
N THR A 454 -60.01 80.75 -53.94
CA THR A 454 -60.15 80.79 -55.41
C THR A 454 -61.53 81.26 -55.82
N GLN A 455 -62.59 80.82 -55.14
CA GLN A 455 -63.95 81.28 -55.34
C GLN A 455 -64.10 82.79 -55.04
N LYS A 456 -63.52 83.28 -53.94
CA LYS A 456 -63.47 84.72 -53.63
C LYS A 456 -62.66 85.52 -54.65
N GLN A 457 -61.57 84.97 -55.17
CA GLN A 457 -60.78 85.61 -56.23
C GLN A 457 -61.59 85.71 -57.54
N GLN A 458 -62.32 84.66 -57.91
CA GLN A 458 -63.25 84.68 -59.04
C GLN A 458 -64.41 85.66 -58.82
N GLU A 459 -64.96 85.75 -57.60
CA GLU A 459 -66.00 86.73 -57.24
C GLU A 459 -65.48 88.18 -57.32
N MET A 460 -64.24 88.43 -56.89
CA MET A 460 -63.58 89.73 -57.06
C MET A 460 -63.29 90.06 -58.52
N GLU A 461 -62.85 89.08 -59.33
CA GLU A 461 -62.73 89.27 -60.79
C GLU A 461 -64.07 89.58 -61.46
N LEU A 462 -65.17 89.00 -60.98
CA LEU A 462 -66.50 89.22 -61.52
C LEU A 462 -66.99 90.64 -61.18
N LYS A 463 -66.79 91.09 -59.94
CA LYS A 463 -67.03 92.49 -59.52
C LYS A 463 -66.09 93.49 -60.20
N LEU A 464 -64.86 93.09 -60.54
CA LEU A 464 -63.94 93.90 -61.35
C LEU A 464 -64.47 94.04 -62.79
N LYS A 465 -65.03 92.96 -63.37
CA LYS A 465 -65.68 93.00 -64.68
C LYS A 465 -66.92 93.91 -64.65
N GLU A 466 -67.78 93.80 -63.63
CA GLU A 466 -68.96 94.67 -63.43
C GLU A 466 -68.63 96.16 -63.24
N THR A 467 -67.51 96.46 -62.56
CA THR A 467 -67.02 97.85 -62.42
C THR A 467 -66.38 98.38 -63.71
N THR A 468 -65.73 97.53 -64.51
CA THR A 468 -65.29 97.95 -65.87
C THR A 468 -66.46 98.17 -66.84
N THR A 469 -67.52 97.36 -66.81
CA THR A 469 -68.67 97.55 -67.72
C THR A 469 -69.46 98.82 -67.38
N THR A 470 -69.67 99.12 -66.10
CA THR A 470 -70.27 100.40 -65.67
C THR A 470 -69.39 101.61 -66.01
N SER A 471 -68.05 101.49 -65.90
CA SER A 471 -67.13 102.53 -66.37
C SER A 471 -67.23 102.80 -67.88
N THR A 472 -67.36 101.76 -68.70
CA THR A 472 -67.48 101.91 -70.17
C THR A 472 -68.82 102.50 -70.64
N LEU A 473 -69.89 102.38 -69.85
CA LEU A 473 -71.17 103.04 -70.16
C LEU A 473 -71.07 104.56 -69.99
N ALA A 474 -70.54 105.02 -68.84
CA ALA A 474 -70.35 106.45 -68.57
C ALA A 474 -69.42 107.14 -69.58
N GLN A 475 -68.44 106.41 -70.12
CA GLN A 475 -67.49 106.93 -71.10
C GLN A 475 -68.12 107.20 -72.48
N ASN A 476 -69.17 106.45 -72.85
CA ASN A 476 -69.88 106.62 -74.13
C ASN A 476 -70.88 107.80 -74.11
N GLU A 477 -71.54 108.06 -72.99
CA GLU A 477 -72.40 109.25 -72.85
C GLU A 477 -71.59 110.55 -72.95
N LEU A 478 -70.40 110.59 -72.35
CA LEU A 478 -69.50 111.75 -72.44
C LEU A 478 -69.04 112.04 -73.88
N SER A 479 -68.74 110.99 -74.66
CA SER A 479 -68.35 111.09 -76.08
C SER A 479 -69.47 111.67 -76.95
N THR A 480 -70.73 111.37 -76.62
CA THR A 480 -71.91 111.85 -77.34
C THR A 480 -72.16 113.35 -77.11
N GLN A 481 -71.92 113.85 -75.89
CA GLN A 481 -72.05 115.28 -75.59
C GLN A 481 -70.92 116.11 -76.24
N LEU A 482 -69.67 115.66 -76.17
CA LEU A 482 -68.52 116.32 -76.80
C LEU A 482 -68.67 116.47 -78.33
N SER A 483 -69.25 115.47 -79.00
CA SER A 483 -69.50 115.49 -80.45
C SER A 483 -70.48 116.59 -80.89
N THR A 484 -71.34 117.08 -79.99
CA THR A 484 -72.32 118.14 -80.29
C THR A 484 -71.70 119.54 -80.16
N ILE A 485 -70.74 119.73 -79.25
CA ILE A 485 -70.12 121.03 -78.97
C ILE A 485 -69.04 121.38 -80.01
N LEU A 486 -68.26 120.39 -80.48
CA LEU A 486 -67.17 120.58 -81.45
C LEU A 486 -67.64 121.02 -82.86
N LEU A 487 -68.94 120.98 -83.15
CA LEU A 487 -69.51 121.37 -84.44
C LEU A 487 -69.76 122.88 -84.60
N GLN A 488 -69.58 123.69 -83.53
CA GLN A 488 -69.82 125.14 -83.58
C GLN A 488 -68.56 126.02 -83.57
N HIS A 489 -67.36 125.51 -83.23
CA HIS A 489 -66.27 126.40 -82.83
C HIS A 489 -64.83 126.06 -83.31
N GLU A 490 -64.63 125.77 -84.61
CA GLU A 490 -63.42 126.29 -85.29
C GLU A 490 -63.49 126.40 -86.82
N ARG A 491 -63.97 127.56 -87.31
CA ARG A 491 -63.66 128.07 -88.66
C ARG A 491 -62.39 128.95 -88.62
N ALA A 492 -61.20 128.40 -88.39
CA ALA A 492 -59.94 129.16 -88.58
C ALA A 492 -58.69 128.28 -88.74
N ARG A 493 -57.78 128.70 -89.64
CA ARG A 493 -56.30 128.60 -89.56
C ARG A 493 -55.68 127.25 -89.14
N SER A 494 -55.30 126.36 -90.06
CA SER A 494 -54.03 126.38 -90.85
C SER A 494 -52.74 125.90 -90.13
N ARG A 495 -52.33 124.66 -90.42
CA ARG A 495 -51.00 124.19 -90.93
C ARG A 495 -49.68 124.92 -90.51
N PRO A 496 -48.52 124.21 -90.49
CA PRO A 496 -48.20 122.83 -90.02
C PRO A 496 -46.78 122.74 -89.36
N ILE A 497 -46.13 121.53 -89.35
CA ILE A 497 -44.68 121.16 -89.18
C ILE A 497 -44.37 120.37 -87.87
N ARG A 498 -43.87 119.10 -87.81
CA ARG A 498 -42.66 118.35 -88.35
C ARG A 498 -41.39 118.59 -87.48
N PHE A 499 -40.49 117.66 -87.07
CA PHE A 499 -40.02 116.27 -87.42
C PHE A 499 -39.78 115.41 -86.13
N MET A 500 -39.80 114.05 -86.13
CA MET A 500 -38.69 113.03 -86.17
C MET A 500 -37.50 113.21 -85.18
N LEU A 501 -36.72 112.21 -84.68
CA LEU A 501 -36.40 110.78 -84.98
C LEU A 501 -36.41 109.91 -83.67
N LYS A 502 -36.30 108.55 -83.55
CA LYS A 502 -36.14 107.34 -84.43
C LYS A 502 -34.83 106.51 -84.28
N SER A 503 -34.71 105.61 -83.28
CA SER A 503 -33.73 104.48 -83.13
C SER A 503 -34.18 103.50 -82.01
N TYR A 504 -34.16 102.14 -82.10
CA TYR A 504 -33.10 101.11 -82.30
C TYR A 504 -32.26 100.81 -81.03
N VAL A 505 -31.94 99.55 -80.61
CA VAL A 505 -32.41 98.20 -81.04
C VAL A 505 -31.99 97.06 -80.04
N GLN A 506 -32.69 95.91 -80.05
CA GLN A 506 -32.34 94.54 -79.57
C GLN A 506 -31.61 94.28 -78.22
N LYS A 507 -32.15 93.34 -77.42
CA LYS A 507 -31.62 91.95 -77.33
C LYS A 507 -32.59 90.96 -76.64
N LEU A 508 -32.45 89.69 -77.04
CA LEU A 508 -33.08 88.43 -76.55
C LEU A 508 -31.90 87.40 -76.44
N PRO A 509 -32.01 86.13 -75.94
CA PRO A 509 -33.14 85.19 -76.15
C PRO A 509 -33.39 84.06 -75.08
N VAL A 510 -34.28 83.12 -75.44
CA VAL A 510 -34.48 81.71 -74.96
C VAL A 510 -35.26 81.42 -73.65
N LEU A 511 -36.32 80.61 -73.80
CA LEU A 511 -36.93 79.71 -72.80
C LEU A 511 -36.54 78.25 -73.15
N PRO A 512 -36.22 77.37 -72.17
CA PRO A 512 -37.18 76.35 -71.68
C PRO A 512 -36.97 75.96 -70.18
N ASN A 513 -37.77 75.14 -69.46
CA ASN A 513 -39.16 74.65 -69.60
C ASN A 513 -39.71 74.14 -68.24
N TRP A 514 -40.99 73.76 -68.23
CA TRP A 514 -41.73 72.91 -67.26
C TRP A 514 -41.13 71.48 -67.15
N LYS A 515 -41.29 70.68 -66.07
CA LYS A 515 -42.52 70.29 -65.34
C LYS A 515 -42.21 69.51 -64.02
N THR A 516 -43.07 69.62 -62.97
CA THR A 516 -43.42 68.62 -61.92
C THR A 516 -42.33 67.88 -61.08
N ALA A 517 -42.53 67.45 -59.81
CA ALA A 517 -43.51 67.76 -58.75
C ALA A 517 -43.19 67.00 -57.41
N VAL A 518 -43.75 67.51 -56.29
CA VAL A 518 -44.07 66.78 -55.01
C VAL A 518 -42.92 66.44 -54.01
N PHE A 519 -43.35 66.38 -52.74
CA PHE A 519 -42.63 66.29 -51.46
C PHE A 519 -42.01 64.91 -51.11
N GLY A 520 -41.14 64.90 -50.09
CA GLY A 520 -40.82 63.72 -49.27
C GLY A 520 -39.78 64.02 -48.17
N TRP A 521 -40.06 63.69 -46.91
CA TRP A 521 -39.13 63.82 -45.77
C TRP A 521 -39.25 62.58 -44.84
N LEU A 522 -38.19 62.34 -44.05
CA LEU A 522 -38.09 61.41 -42.90
C LEU A 522 -37.99 59.88 -43.13
N ASP A 523 -37.25 59.26 -42.20
CA ASP A 523 -36.90 57.84 -42.12
C ASP A 523 -37.95 57.00 -41.35
N PHE A 524 -38.04 55.68 -41.63
CA PHE A 524 -37.71 54.63 -40.64
C PHE A 524 -37.71 53.17 -41.17
N ALA A 525 -36.78 52.38 -40.60
CA ALA A 525 -36.78 50.94 -40.28
C ALA A 525 -37.46 49.81 -41.15
N LYS A 526 -36.59 48.86 -41.55
CA LYS A 526 -36.67 47.37 -41.37
C LYS A 526 -37.55 46.42 -42.23
N TRP A 527 -36.93 45.24 -42.45
CA TRP A 527 -37.48 43.86 -42.58
C TRP A 527 -38.16 43.39 -43.89
N GLY A 528 -37.72 42.23 -44.44
CA GLY A 528 -38.37 41.63 -45.62
C GLY A 528 -37.70 40.47 -46.41
N ARG A 529 -37.08 39.47 -45.76
CA ARG A 529 -36.68 38.10 -46.25
C ARG A 529 -36.59 37.80 -47.79
N GLY A 530 -35.48 37.20 -48.26
CA GLY A 530 -35.60 36.00 -49.16
C GLY A 530 -34.57 35.68 -50.27
N ARG A 531 -33.57 34.81 -49.95
CA ARG A 531 -32.84 33.85 -50.86
C ARG A 531 -31.99 34.45 -52.03
N THR A 532 -30.79 33.97 -52.37
CA THR A 532 -30.37 32.57 -52.65
C THR A 532 -28.83 32.30 -52.59
N LYS A 533 -28.47 31.07 -52.17
CA LYS A 533 -27.32 30.20 -52.54
C LYS A 533 -25.91 30.74 -52.95
N SER A 534 -24.91 30.54 -52.08
CA SER A 534 -23.63 29.77 -52.30
C SER A 534 -22.83 29.70 -50.98
N ARG A 535 -22.28 28.57 -50.50
CA ARG A 535 -20.98 27.91 -50.84
C ARG A 535 -19.76 28.87 -50.78
N THR A 536 -18.67 28.63 -50.03
CA THR A 536 -18.27 27.46 -49.18
C THR A 536 -17.21 27.84 -48.10
N ALA A 537 -17.22 27.13 -46.96
CA ALA A 537 -16.13 26.84 -46.00
C ALA A 537 -14.99 27.85 -45.66
N VAL A 538 -14.94 28.25 -44.38
CA VAL A 538 -13.72 28.37 -43.53
C VAL A 538 -14.09 27.88 -42.12
N ALA A 539 -13.15 27.32 -41.35
CA ALA A 539 -13.37 26.84 -39.97
C ALA A 539 -12.53 27.62 -38.94
N ILE A 540 -13.05 27.77 -37.72
CA ILE A 540 -12.38 28.42 -36.57
C ILE A 540 -12.73 27.63 -35.29
N PRO A 541 -11.76 27.23 -34.45
CA PRO A 541 -12.00 26.64 -33.12
C PRO A 541 -12.21 27.71 -32.03
N ALA A 542 -12.82 27.31 -30.92
CA ALA A 542 -13.42 28.21 -29.92
C ALA A 542 -12.45 28.85 -28.89
N GLY A 543 -12.95 29.86 -28.19
CA GLY A 543 -12.55 30.18 -26.81
C GLY A 543 -13.23 29.23 -25.80
N GLU A 544 -13.35 29.54 -24.51
CA GLU A 544 -13.12 30.81 -23.83
C GLU A 544 -12.48 30.64 -22.43
N ASN A 545 -11.95 31.78 -21.99
CA ASN A 545 -11.59 32.18 -20.63
C ASN A 545 -12.64 31.85 -19.54
N SER A 546 -12.20 31.78 -18.28
CA SER A 546 -13.04 31.87 -17.08
C SER A 546 -12.34 32.71 -15.99
N PRO A 547 -13.04 33.58 -15.22
CA PRO A 547 -12.41 34.61 -14.38
C PRO A 547 -12.20 34.25 -12.89
N LEU A 548 -11.60 35.18 -12.15
CA LEU A 548 -11.30 35.18 -10.70
C LEU A 548 -12.27 36.10 -9.91
N LEU A 549 -12.03 36.22 -8.58
CA LEU A 549 -12.71 37.02 -7.53
C LEU A 549 -13.89 36.29 -6.82
N GLY A 550 -14.20 36.56 -5.55
CA GLY A 550 -13.54 37.41 -4.54
C GLY A 550 -14.46 37.75 -3.34
N GLU A 551 -13.88 38.23 -2.22
CA GLU A 551 -14.54 38.78 -1.00
C GLU A 551 -15.34 37.73 -0.15
N GLU A 552 -15.25 37.61 1.19
CA GLU A 552 -15.26 38.53 2.37
C GLU A 552 -16.66 38.95 2.89
N VAL A 553 -17.13 38.31 3.98
CA VAL A 553 -18.09 38.85 4.96
C VAL A 553 -17.75 38.32 6.38
N ARG A 554 -17.88 39.17 7.41
CA ARG A 554 -17.91 38.81 8.84
C ARG A 554 -19.32 39.04 9.42
N SER A 555 -19.76 38.24 10.40
CA SER A 555 -20.34 38.74 11.68
C SER A 555 -20.87 37.62 12.61
N ASP A 556 -20.32 37.57 13.82
CA ASP A 556 -20.98 37.57 15.14
C ASP A 556 -22.17 36.64 15.49
N ALA A 557 -21.88 35.70 16.41
CA ALA A 557 -22.56 35.44 17.70
C ALA A 557 -24.10 35.38 17.85
N ALA A 558 -24.59 34.25 18.38
CA ALA A 558 -25.60 34.20 19.45
C ALA A 558 -25.54 32.88 20.24
N SER A 559 -26.00 32.89 21.50
CA SER A 559 -26.01 31.72 22.40
C SER A 559 -27.40 31.41 22.95
N LEU A 560 -27.90 30.18 22.72
CA LEU A 560 -29.04 29.54 23.40
C LEU A 560 -28.67 28.05 23.51
N SER A 561 -28.43 27.44 24.68
CA SER A 561 -29.23 27.26 25.90
C SER A 561 -30.17 26.04 25.85
N GLY A 562 -29.85 25.03 26.66
CA GLY A 562 -30.82 24.08 27.22
C GLY A 562 -31.33 22.97 26.30
N HIS A 563 -30.76 21.77 26.47
CA HIS A 563 -31.58 20.67 26.97
C HIS A 563 -30.73 19.75 27.86
N GLU A 564 -31.22 19.52 29.08
CA GLU A 564 -30.72 18.47 29.95
C GLU A 564 -31.45 17.18 29.60
N ASP A 565 -30.72 16.06 29.49
CA ASP A 565 -31.27 14.73 29.73
C ASP A 565 -30.13 13.83 30.23
N ALA A 566 -30.33 13.20 31.39
CA ALA A 566 -29.25 12.58 32.14
C ALA A 566 -29.30 11.05 32.06
N VAL A 567 -28.32 10.45 31.38
CA VAL A 567 -27.99 9.03 31.53
C VAL A 567 -26.58 8.91 32.08
N SER A 568 -26.50 8.62 33.38
CA SER A 568 -25.25 8.35 34.10
C SER A 568 -24.71 6.97 33.75
N LEU A 569 -23.42 6.87 33.36
CA LEU A 569 -22.60 5.65 33.48
C LEU A 569 -21.12 5.85 33.11
N PHE A 570 -20.36 6.66 33.86
CA PHE A 570 -18.90 6.51 33.96
C PHE A 570 -18.41 7.01 35.33
N GLY A 571 -17.53 6.25 36.00
CA GLY A 571 -17.21 6.46 37.41
C GLY A 571 -15.90 5.81 37.90
N ALA A 572 -14.88 5.72 37.03
CA ALA A 572 -13.55 5.16 37.29
C ALA A 572 -13.47 3.65 37.64
N PRO A 573 -12.29 3.05 37.39
CA PRO A 573 -11.56 2.47 38.51
C PRO A 573 -10.14 3.04 38.65
N THR A 574 -9.72 3.25 39.89
CA THR A 574 -8.33 3.52 40.27
C THR A 574 -7.49 2.25 40.11
N PHE A 575 -6.53 2.22 39.18
CA PHE A 575 -5.52 1.15 39.12
C PHE A 575 -4.15 1.60 38.59
N VAL A 576 -3.52 2.54 39.31
CA VAL A 576 -2.13 2.99 39.07
C VAL A 576 -1.34 3.00 40.38
N LEU A 577 -1.24 1.84 41.05
CA LEU A 577 -0.37 1.70 42.24
C LEU A 577 -0.01 0.25 42.66
N GLU A 578 -0.11 -0.77 41.79
CA GLU A 578 0.21 -2.16 42.16
C GLU A 578 1.01 -2.96 41.10
N MET A 579 2.03 -2.34 40.48
CA MET A 579 2.94 -3.06 39.57
C MET A 579 4.40 -2.58 39.62
N LEU A 580 4.85 -2.01 40.74
CA LEU A 580 6.21 -1.46 40.92
C LEU A 580 6.93 -1.94 42.20
N THR A 581 6.68 -3.18 42.66
CA THR A 581 7.28 -3.72 43.90
C THR A 581 7.90 -5.12 43.76
N ARG A 582 7.92 -5.74 42.58
CA ARG A 582 8.49 -7.09 42.37
C ARG A 582 9.15 -7.29 41.00
N PHE A 583 10.35 -6.73 40.79
CA PHE A 583 11.39 -7.35 39.94
C PHE A 583 12.77 -6.72 40.19
N THR A 584 13.83 -7.55 40.10
CA THR A 584 15.23 -7.26 40.49
C THR A 584 15.42 -7.06 42.01
N PRO A 585 16.55 -7.53 42.62
CA PRO A 585 17.91 -7.12 42.26
C PRO A 585 18.84 -8.29 41.89
N ALA A 586 19.36 -8.31 40.66
CA ALA A 586 20.39 -9.28 40.23
C ALA A 586 21.37 -8.76 39.15
N LEU A 587 21.19 -7.55 38.61
CA LEU A 587 21.90 -7.05 37.42
C LEU A 587 22.58 -5.69 37.63
N PHE A 588 23.41 -5.56 38.68
CA PHE A 588 24.18 -4.33 38.93
C PHE A 588 25.64 -4.54 39.41
N GLN A 589 26.26 -5.70 39.13
CA GLN A 589 27.69 -5.95 39.38
C GLN A 589 28.38 -6.71 38.23
N ARG A 590 28.36 -6.19 36.99
CA ARG A 590 29.20 -6.76 35.91
C ARG A 590 29.76 -5.79 34.85
N ILE A 591 29.85 -4.48 35.16
CA ILE A 591 30.42 -3.46 34.25
C ILE A 591 31.49 -2.58 34.94
N VAL A 592 32.39 -3.18 35.73
CA VAL A 592 33.71 -2.61 36.07
C VAL A 592 34.72 -3.77 36.19
N GLY A 593 35.87 -3.69 35.53
CA GLY A 593 36.90 -4.75 35.56
C GLY A 593 37.68 -4.89 34.23
N VAL A 594 38.16 -3.78 33.66
CA VAL A 594 39.58 -3.36 33.80
C VAL A 594 40.58 -4.39 33.25
N ALA A 595 41.11 -4.12 32.06
CA ALA A 595 42.12 -4.95 31.42
C ALA A 595 43.50 -4.86 32.09
N LYS A 596 44.22 -5.99 32.13
CA LYS A 596 45.68 -6.06 32.34
C LYS A 596 46.30 -7.11 31.42
N ARG A 597 47.31 -6.71 30.62
CA ARG A 597 48.25 -7.61 29.96
C ARG A 597 49.48 -7.83 30.88
N PRO A 598 50.05 -9.04 30.96
CA PRO A 598 51.45 -9.21 31.33
C PRO A 598 52.37 -8.94 30.10
N PRO A 599 53.68 -8.67 30.30
CA PRO A 599 54.59 -8.29 29.21
C PRO A 599 55.58 -9.38 28.78
N ARG A 600 55.98 -9.31 27.49
CA ARG A 600 57.05 -10.07 26.80
C ARG A 600 56.85 -11.58 26.72
#